data_AF-A0A1W7D6C2-F1
#
_entry.id   AF-A0A1W7D6C2-F1
#
_cell.length_a   1.000
_cell.length_b   1.000
_cell.length_c   1.000
_cell.angle_alpha   90.00
_cell.angle_beta   90.00
_cell.angle_gamma   90.00
#
_symmetry.space_group_name_H-M   'P 1'
#
loop_
_entity.id
_entity.type
_entity.pdbx_description
1 polymer ?
#
loop_
_entity_poly.entity_id
_entity_poly.type
_entity_poly.pdbx_seq_one_letter_code
_entity_poly.pdbx_strand_id
1 'polypeptide(L)'
;MRPHAELARVWPRDGRLRLIGSLHGHDPVAGAAAPWALLLVARRAPERVLAYPAPLAGAAFDVSLPVADLAPGGIELPAVWDLFLSQEVTGRHTGRDGAPQGRLRVGRLLDDIEDKKKIMVFPGQPVATGAGPVLVKPYYTVKDNLSVEVAPAS
;
A
#
# COMPACT_ATOMS: atom_id res chain seq x y z
N MET A 1 16.01 -13.66 3.23
CA MET A 1 15.23 -12.52 2.71
C MET A 1 14.45 -11.90 3.86
N ARG A 2 14.24 -10.58 3.90
CA ARG A 2 13.42 -9.95 4.95
C ARG A 2 11.93 -10.27 4.73
N PRO A 3 11.13 -10.41 5.81
CA PRO A 3 9.69 -10.60 5.70
C PRO A 3 9.04 -9.48 4.87
N HIS A 4 8.13 -9.82 3.96
CA HIS A 4 7.39 -8.84 3.14
C HIS A 4 6.04 -9.39 2.69
N ALA A 5 5.20 -8.50 2.19
CA ALA A 5 3.95 -8.84 1.54
C ALA A 5 4.13 -8.78 0.02
N GLU A 6 4.20 -9.96 -0.61
CA GLU A 6 4.41 -10.11 -2.05
C GLU A 6 3.10 -9.98 -2.81
N LEU A 7 3.07 -9.12 -3.82
CA LEU A 7 1.92 -8.91 -4.69
C LEU A 7 1.98 -9.86 -5.88
N ALA A 8 0.92 -10.66 -6.03
CA ALA A 8 0.64 -11.35 -7.27
C ALA A 8 -0.04 -10.43 -8.29
N ARG A 9 -0.91 -9.52 -7.79
CA ARG A 9 -1.83 -8.75 -8.65
C ARG A 9 -2.19 -7.38 -8.05
N VAL A 10 -2.22 -6.36 -8.91
CA VAL A 10 -2.65 -4.98 -8.61
C VAL A 10 -3.74 -4.57 -9.59
N TRP A 11 -4.92 -4.20 -9.08
CA TRP A 11 -6.13 -3.93 -9.88
C TRP A 11 -6.65 -2.52 -9.56
N PRO A 12 -6.16 -1.49 -10.26
CA PRO A 12 -6.62 -0.10 -10.10
C PRO A 12 -7.72 0.21 -11.12
N ARG A 13 -8.98 -0.05 -10.74
CA ARG A 13 -10.16 0.23 -11.58
C ARG A 13 -11.40 0.41 -10.73
N ASP A 14 -12.44 0.96 -11.35
CA ASP A 14 -13.80 1.06 -10.79
C ASP A 14 -13.85 1.83 -9.46
N GLY A 15 -13.00 2.85 -9.32
CA GLY A 15 -12.90 3.66 -8.10
C GLY A 15 -12.23 2.90 -6.94
N ARG A 16 -11.56 1.78 -7.22
CA ARG A 16 -10.94 0.93 -6.22
C ARG A 16 -9.50 0.58 -6.58
N LEU A 17 -8.71 0.30 -5.55
CA LEU A 17 -7.44 -0.39 -5.65
C LEU A 17 -7.58 -1.74 -4.96
N ARG A 18 -7.58 -2.83 -5.73
CA ARG A 18 -7.56 -4.19 -5.17
C ARG A 18 -6.17 -4.80 -5.31
N LEU A 19 -5.69 -5.40 -4.23
CA LEU A 19 -4.36 -5.98 -4.09
C LEU A 19 -4.52 -7.43 -3.65
N ILE A 20 -3.86 -8.33 -4.37
CA ILE A 20 -3.87 -9.76 -4.07
C ILE A 20 -2.44 -10.24 -3.98
N GLY A 21 -2.13 -10.98 -2.94
CA GLY A 21 -0.77 -11.40 -2.64
C GLY A 21 -0.67 -12.38 -1.47
N SER A 22 0.55 -12.57 -0.99
CA SER A 22 0.85 -13.44 0.14
C SER A 22 1.98 -12.88 1.00
N LEU A 23 1.99 -13.25 2.28
CA LEU A 23 3.14 -13.01 3.15
C LEU A 23 4.26 -13.99 2.81
N HIS A 24 5.50 -13.48 2.76
CA HIS A 24 6.70 -14.28 2.57
C HIS A 24 7.71 -14.01 3.67
N GLY A 25 8.36 -15.07 4.15
CA GLY A 25 9.31 -14.99 5.27
C GLY A 25 8.64 -14.63 6.60
N HIS A 26 7.32 -14.74 6.69
CA HIS A 26 6.53 -14.51 7.90
C HIS A 26 5.47 -15.61 7.98
N ASP A 27 5.52 -16.43 9.03
CA ASP A 27 4.47 -17.41 9.30
C ASP A 27 3.40 -16.73 10.17
N PRO A 28 2.21 -16.42 9.62
CA PRO A 28 1.13 -15.89 10.41
C PRO A 28 0.70 -16.95 11.42
N VAL A 29 0.96 -16.70 12.70
CA VAL A 29 0.55 -17.61 13.79
C VAL A 29 -0.98 -17.64 13.84
N ALA A 30 -1.56 -18.81 13.59
CA ALA A 30 -2.99 -19.05 13.78
C ALA A 30 -3.37 -18.74 15.25
N GLY A 31 -4.31 -17.82 15.46
CA GLY A 31 -4.77 -17.41 16.79
C GLY A 31 -4.09 -16.17 17.38
N ALA A 32 -3.25 -15.45 16.62
CA ALA A 32 -2.79 -14.11 17.03
C ALA A 32 -3.99 -13.17 17.25
N ALA A 33 -4.02 -12.48 18.40
CA ALA A 33 -5.17 -11.71 18.87
C ALA A 33 -5.52 -10.47 18.02
N ALA A 34 -4.63 -10.03 17.12
CA ALA A 34 -4.83 -8.84 16.31
C ALA A 34 -5.00 -9.19 14.81
N PRO A 35 -6.09 -8.75 14.16
CA PRO A 35 -6.31 -8.97 12.74
C PRO A 35 -5.30 -8.17 11.90
N TRP A 36 -4.94 -8.72 10.74
CA TRP A 36 -4.11 -8.02 9.76
C TRP A 36 -4.86 -6.87 9.09
N ALA A 37 -4.13 -5.80 8.81
CA ALA A 37 -4.62 -4.61 8.11
C ALA A 37 -3.62 -4.15 7.04
N LEU A 38 -4.17 -3.64 5.93
CA LEU A 38 -3.44 -2.83 4.97
C LEU A 38 -3.38 -1.39 5.49
N LEU A 39 -2.16 -0.91 5.73
CA LEU A 39 -1.87 0.45 6.11
C LEU A 39 -1.37 1.23 4.89
N LEU A 40 -1.92 2.43 4.69
CA LEU A 40 -1.41 3.41 3.74
C LEU A 40 -0.94 4.61 4.54
N VAL A 41 0.35 4.90 4.47
CA VAL A 41 0.99 5.97 5.24
C VAL A 41 1.41 7.09 4.28
N ALA A 42 0.95 8.32 4.51
CA ALA A 42 1.36 9.44 3.68
C ALA A 42 2.84 9.77 3.94
N ARG A 43 3.65 9.79 2.87
CA ARG A 43 5.12 9.89 2.97
C ARG A 43 5.60 11.20 3.60
N ARG A 44 4.91 12.31 3.32
CA ARG A 44 5.25 13.65 3.85
C ARG A 44 4.44 14.04 5.10
N ALA A 45 3.53 13.18 5.54
CA ALA A 45 2.63 13.40 6.67
C ALA A 45 2.35 12.05 7.37
N PRO A 46 3.37 11.40 7.98
CA PRO A 46 3.29 10.01 8.44
C PRO A 46 2.27 9.76 9.57
N GLU A 47 1.75 10.82 10.19
CA GLU A 47 0.59 10.78 11.09
C GLU A 47 -0.73 10.51 10.35
N ARG A 48 -0.79 10.78 9.04
CA ARG A 48 -1.92 10.41 8.18
C ARG A 48 -1.76 8.97 7.74
N VAL A 49 -2.57 8.11 8.35
CA VAL A 49 -2.62 6.68 8.08
C VAL A 49 -4.05 6.27 7.75
N LEU A 50 -4.22 5.59 6.63
CA LEU A 50 -5.45 4.84 6.34
C LEU A 50 -5.22 3.38 6.71
N ALA A 51 -6.22 2.73 7.28
CA ALA A 51 -6.17 1.32 7.64
C ALA A 51 -7.40 0.61 7.11
N TYR A 52 -7.19 -0.50 6.39
CA TYR A 52 -8.25 -1.38 5.90
C TYR A 52 -8.02 -2.78 6.43
N PRO A 53 -9.07 -3.50 6.87
CA PRO A 53 -8.95 -4.92 7.19
C PRO A 53 -8.37 -5.70 6.01
N ALA A 54 -7.37 -6.52 6.29
CA ALA A 54 -6.72 -7.39 5.30
C ALA A 54 -6.60 -8.80 5.91
N PRO A 55 -7.74 -9.48 6.17
CA PRO A 55 -7.73 -10.81 6.75
C PRO A 55 -6.91 -11.77 5.86
N LEU A 56 -6.19 -12.70 6.49
CA LEU A 56 -5.41 -13.69 5.79
C LEU A 56 -6.17 -15.02 5.68
N ALA A 57 -6.07 -15.67 4.52
CA ALA A 57 -6.38 -17.08 4.33
C ALA A 57 -5.04 -17.83 4.24
N GLY A 58 -4.59 -18.41 5.35
CA GLY A 58 -3.19 -18.85 5.48
C GLY A 58 -2.25 -17.64 5.43
N ALA A 59 -1.35 -17.60 4.44
CA ALA A 59 -0.50 -16.43 4.17
C ALA A 59 -1.09 -15.48 3.11
N ALA A 60 -2.16 -15.87 2.43
CA ALA A 60 -2.71 -15.10 1.32
C ALA A 60 -3.62 -13.96 1.80
N PHE A 61 -3.58 -12.82 1.10
CA PHE A 61 -4.47 -11.69 1.33
C PHE A 61 -5.14 -11.24 0.02
N ASP A 62 -6.35 -10.73 0.18
CA ASP A 62 -7.12 -10.06 -0.87
C ASP A 62 -7.81 -8.85 -0.23
N VAL A 63 -7.30 -7.66 -0.53
CA VAL A 63 -7.74 -6.42 0.10
C VAL A 63 -8.10 -5.41 -0.97
N SER A 64 -9.14 -4.64 -0.72
CA SER A 64 -9.59 -3.59 -1.62
C SER A 64 -10.00 -2.34 -0.86
N LEU A 65 -9.55 -1.19 -1.36
CA LEU A 65 -9.88 0.13 -0.80
C LEU A 65 -10.47 1.06 -1.88
N PRO A 66 -11.33 2.02 -1.50
CA PRO A 66 -11.72 3.11 -2.37
C PRO A 66 -10.51 4.01 -2.67
N VAL A 67 -10.35 4.43 -3.93
CA VAL A 67 -9.25 5.37 -4.27
C VAL A 67 -9.53 6.80 -3.82
N ALA A 68 -10.80 7.15 -3.59
CA ALA A 68 -11.18 8.47 -3.10
C ALA A 68 -10.58 8.77 -1.72
N ASP A 69 -10.42 7.76 -0.88
CA ASP A 69 -9.87 7.89 0.46
C ASP A 69 -8.39 8.30 0.46
N LEU A 70 -7.68 8.13 -0.68
CA LEU A 70 -6.30 8.55 -0.87
C LEU A 70 -6.15 10.04 -1.19
N ALA A 71 -7.25 10.70 -1.53
CA ALA A 71 -7.30 12.13 -1.82
C ALA A 71 -8.21 12.87 -0.82
N PRO A 72 -7.96 12.75 0.50
CA PRO A 72 -8.77 13.44 1.49
C PRO A 72 -8.58 14.96 1.34
N GLY A 73 -9.57 15.73 1.76
CA GLY A 73 -9.48 17.19 1.82
C GLY A 73 -8.24 17.65 2.61
N GLY A 74 -7.57 18.70 2.12
CA GLY A 74 -6.42 19.29 2.79
C GLY A 74 -5.15 18.43 2.78
N ILE A 75 -5.02 17.47 1.86
CA ILE A 75 -3.73 16.85 1.56
C ILE A 75 -2.90 17.77 0.64
N GLU A 76 -1.60 17.91 0.94
CA GLU A 76 -0.68 18.64 0.04
C GLU A 76 -0.41 17.77 -1.20
N LEU A 77 -0.63 18.34 -2.39
CA LEU A 77 -0.39 17.67 -3.66
C LEU A 77 0.94 18.13 -4.29
N PRO A 78 1.69 17.24 -4.96
CA PRO A 78 1.43 15.80 -5.08
C PRO A 78 1.70 15.07 -3.75
N ALA A 79 0.87 14.07 -3.46
CA ALA A 79 0.99 13.21 -2.30
C ALA A 79 1.44 11.81 -2.71
N VAL A 80 2.17 11.14 -1.82
CA VAL A 80 2.54 9.73 -1.99
C VAL A 80 2.16 8.94 -0.75
N TRP A 81 1.49 7.81 -0.97
CA TRP A 81 1.12 6.85 0.05
C TRP A 81 1.97 5.59 -0.08
N ASP A 82 2.58 5.19 1.04
CA ASP A 82 3.38 4.00 1.16
C ASP A 82 2.56 2.88 1.81
N LEU A 83 2.54 1.70 1.17
CA LEU A 83 1.70 0.58 1.58
C LEU A 83 2.45 -0.43 2.46
N PHE A 84 1.75 -0.94 3.47
CA PHE A 84 2.25 -1.95 4.41
C PHE A 84 1.12 -2.91 4.82
N LEU A 85 1.45 -4.16 5.13
CA LEU A 85 0.60 -5.03 5.94
C LEU A 85 1.09 -5.04 7.39
N SER A 86 0.16 -5.01 8.34
CA SER A 86 0.49 -4.96 9.78
C SER A 86 -0.61 -5.61 10.61
N GLN A 87 -0.24 -6.23 11.74
CA GLN A 87 -1.19 -6.57 12.80
C GLN A 87 -1.36 -5.43 13.82
N GLU A 88 -0.43 -4.48 13.82
CA GLU A 88 -0.49 -3.30 14.68
C GLU A 88 -1.02 -2.10 13.88
N VAL A 89 -2.21 -1.63 14.25
CA VAL A 89 -2.89 -0.50 13.61
C VAL A 89 -2.57 0.82 14.32
N THR A 90 -2.10 0.77 15.58
CA THR A 90 -1.88 1.93 16.45
C THR A 90 -0.40 2.16 16.75
N GLY A 91 0.20 3.20 16.16
CA GLY A 91 1.36 3.85 16.76
C GLY A 91 2.76 3.34 16.36
N ARG A 92 3.76 4.14 16.74
CA ARG A 92 5.15 4.12 16.27
C ARG A 92 5.98 3.06 16.99
N HIS A 93 6.42 2.05 16.27
CA HIS A 93 7.62 1.31 16.64
C HIS A 93 8.57 1.32 15.46
N THR A 94 9.53 2.25 15.38
CA THR A 94 10.56 2.21 14.34
C THR A 94 11.49 1.01 14.59
N GLY A 95 11.54 0.06 13.66
CA GLY A 95 12.55 -0.99 13.64
C GLY A 95 13.93 -0.46 13.24
N ARG A 96 14.95 -1.31 13.40
CA ARG A 96 16.39 -0.98 13.21
C ARG A 96 16.73 -0.39 11.83
N ASP A 97 15.88 -0.60 10.83
CA ASP A 97 16.05 -0.12 9.45
C ASP A 97 15.10 1.04 9.08
N GLY A 98 14.42 1.65 10.06
CA GLY A 98 13.43 2.71 9.85
C GLY A 98 12.05 2.22 9.37
N ALA A 99 11.90 0.93 9.03
CA ALA A 99 10.59 0.30 8.85
C ALA A 99 9.96 0.01 10.21
N PRO A 100 8.68 0.31 10.45
CA PRO A 100 8.10 0.03 11.74
C PRO A 100 8.10 -1.48 12.06
N GLN A 101 8.47 -1.90 13.28
CA GLN A 101 8.35 -3.30 13.71
C GLN A 101 6.90 -3.75 13.49
N GLY A 102 6.71 -4.95 12.95
CA GLY A 102 5.38 -5.48 12.62
C GLY A 102 4.77 -4.97 11.32
N ARG A 103 5.40 -4.04 10.58
CA ARG A 103 4.94 -3.60 9.26
C ARG A 103 5.74 -4.24 8.13
N LEU A 104 5.05 -5.01 7.30
CA LEU A 104 5.59 -5.64 6.10
C LEU A 104 5.34 -4.72 4.91
N ARG A 105 6.39 -4.28 4.21
CA ARG A 105 6.20 -3.52 2.96
C ARG A 105 5.47 -4.38 1.94
N VAL A 106 4.51 -3.76 1.25
CA VAL A 106 3.81 -4.37 0.12
C VAL A 106 4.61 -4.09 -1.15
N GLY A 107 4.98 -5.12 -1.89
CA GLY A 107 5.82 -5.02 -3.07
C GLY A 107 5.72 -6.24 -3.98
N ARG A 108 6.53 -6.27 -5.03
CA ARG A 108 6.68 -7.43 -5.90
C ARG A 108 8.16 -7.68 -6.15
N LEU A 109 8.74 -8.53 -5.33
CA LEU A 109 10.18 -8.71 -5.13
C LEU A 109 10.68 -10.10 -5.57
N LEU A 110 9.77 -11.05 -5.80
CA LEU A 110 10.10 -12.48 -6.02
C LEU A 110 9.98 -12.92 -7.48
N ASP A 111 9.69 -12.02 -8.40
CA ASP A 111 9.78 -12.29 -9.84
C ASP A 111 11.13 -11.87 -10.41
N ASP A 112 11.42 -12.31 -11.64
CA ASP A 112 12.65 -11.99 -12.36
C ASP A 112 12.55 -10.66 -13.14
N ILE A 113 11.61 -9.78 -12.76
CA ILE A 113 11.37 -8.51 -13.46
C ILE A 113 12.17 -7.41 -12.77
N GLU A 114 13.29 -7.01 -13.35
CA GLU A 114 14.07 -5.86 -12.87
C GLU A 114 13.46 -4.51 -13.32
N ASP A 115 13.80 -3.43 -12.60
CA ASP A 115 13.43 -2.06 -12.98
C ASP A 115 11.92 -1.82 -13.20
N LYS A 116 11.06 -2.47 -12.40
CA LYS A 116 9.58 -2.45 -12.57
C LYS A 116 9.00 -1.05 -12.71
N LYS A 117 9.57 -0.05 -12.03
CA LYS A 117 9.16 1.36 -12.12
C LYS A 117 9.14 1.88 -13.57
N LYS A 118 10.03 1.39 -14.44
CA LYS A 118 10.17 1.83 -15.84
C LYS A 118 9.23 1.10 -16.80
N ILE A 119 8.76 -0.09 -16.43
CA ILE A 119 8.03 -0.99 -17.35
C ILE A 119 6.58 -1.25 -16.93
N MET A 120 6.26 -1.20 -15.63
CA MET A 120 4.91 -1.41 -15.13
C MET A 120 4.20 -0.07 -14.95
N VAL A 121 3.29 0.22 -15.87
CA VAL A 121 2.45 1.41 -15.83
C VAL A 121 1.02 1.00 -15.51
N PHE A 122 0.50 1.54 -14.42
CA PHE A 122 -0.90 1.39 -14.05
C PHE A 122 -1.75 2.56 -14.56
N PRO A 123 -3.02 2.33 -14.94
CA PRO A 123 -3.94 3.43 -15.23
C PRO A 123 -4.16 4.27 -13.97
N GLY A 124 -4.12 5.60 -14.13
CA GLY A 124 -4.54 6.53 -13.08
C GLY A 124 -6.06 6.60 -13.02
N GLN A 125 -6.60 6.70 -11.81
CA GLN A 125 -8.04 6.83 -11.59
C GLN A 125 -8.36 8.29 -11.19
N PRO A 126 -9.26 8.98 -11.92
CA PRO A 126 -9.66 10.33 -11.56
C PRO A 126 -10.53 10.32 -10.29
N VAL A 127 -10.28 11.27 -9.40
CA VAL A 127 -11.05 11.50 -8.18
C VAL A 127 -11.40 12.98 -8.11
N ALA A 128 -12.69 13.28 -7.93
CA ALA A 128 -13.12 14.64 -7.66
C ALA A 128 -12.83 15.00 -6.20
N THR A 129 -12.19 16.15 -5.97
CA THR A 129 -11.96 16.71 -4.64
C THR A 129 -12.50 18.14 -4.57
N GLY A 130 -12.66 18.68 -3.37
CA GLY A 130 -13.05 20.09 -3.19
C GLY A 130 -12.05 21.10 -3.76
N ALA A 131 -10.79 20.71 -3.98
CA ALA A 131 -9.74 21.55 -4.57
C ALA A 131 -9.59 21.37 -6.10
N GLY A 132 -10.36 20.47 -6.71
CA GLY A 132 -10.26 20.11 -8.12
C GLY A 132 -10.02 18.61 -8.35
N PRO A 133 -10.06 18.16 -9.61
CA PRO A 133 -9.82 16.76 -9.94
C PRO A 133 -8.35 16.37 -9.71
N VAL A 134 -8.14 15.16 -9.20
CA VAL A 134 -6.81 14.55 -9.03
C VAL A 134 -6.76 13.19 -9.74
N LEU A 135 -5.57 12.73 -10.09
CA LEU A 135 -5.29 11.37 -10.55
C LEU A 135 -4.61 10.57 -9.43
N VAL A 136 -5.19 9.42 -9.11
CA VAL A 136 -4.66 8.44 -8.16
C VAL A 136 -4.04 7.28 -8.93
N LYS A 137 -2.73 7.06 -8.81
CA LYS A 137 -2.00 6.08 -9.61
C LYS A 137 -1.04 5.23 -8.76
N PRO A 138 -1.23 3.90 -8.70
CA PRO A 138 -0.21 3.05 -8.11
C PRO A 138 1.03 3.01 -9.00
N TYR A 139 2.20 2.81 -8.39
CA TYR A 139 3.46 2.59 -9.09
C TYR A 139 4.42 1.77 -8.24
N TYR A 140 5.31 1.03 -8.90
CA TYR A 140 6.43 0.39 -8.22
C TYR A 140 7.56 1.39 -8.01
N THR A 141 8.09 1.44 -6.79
CA THR A 141 9.27 2.23 -6.42
C THR A 141 10.54 1.61 -6.98
N VAL A 142 11.68 2.29 -6.85
CA VAL A 142 13.01 1.75 -7.23
C VAL A 142 13.42 0.50 -6.44
N LYS A 143 12.74 0.23 -5.32
CA LYS A 143 12.94 -0.97 -4.49
C LYS A 143 11.80 -1.97 -4.69
N ASP A 144 11.05 -1.86 -5.79
CA ASP A 144 9.89 -2.70 -6.15
C ASP A 144 8.79 -2.81 -5.09
N ASN A 145 8.74 -1.88 -4.14
CA ASN A 145 7.57 -1.69 -3.27
C ASN A 145 6.47 -0.96 -4.03
N LEU A 146 5.21 -1.27 -3.73
CA LEU A 146 4.08 -0.53 -4.25
C LEU A 146 3.85 0.74 -3.42
N SER A 147 3.75 1.87 -4.12
CA SER A 147 3.26 3.14 -3.57
C SER A 147 2.11 3.64 -4.43
N VAL A 148 1.34 4.59 -3.92
CA VAL A 148 0.31 5.29 -4.69
C VAL A 148 0.61 6.78 -4.71
N GLU A 149 0.63 7.36 -5.90
CA GLU A 149 0.74 8.80 -6.12
C GLU A 149 -0.66 9.41 -6.29
N VAL A 150 -0.83 10.60 -5.73
CA VAL A 150 -2.00 11.46 -5.94
C VAL A 150 -1.48 12.80 -6.43
N ALA A 151 -1.84 13.17 -7.65
CA ALA A 151 -1.38 14.40 -8.29
C ALA A 151 -2.58 15.14 -8.92
N PRO A 152 -2.49 16.47 -9.14
CA PRO A 152 -3.52 17.18 -9.90
C PRO A 152 -3.76 16.49 -11.26
N ALA A 153 -5.03 16.37 -11.65
CA ALA A 153 -5.34 15.93 -13.01
C ALA A 153 -4.85 17.00 -13.99
N SER A 154 -4.02 16.62 -14.95
CA SER A 154 -3.55 17.50 -16.02
C SER A 154 -4.60 17.68 -17.11
#